data_AF-A0AAJ7QMC2-F1
#
_entry.id   AF-A0AAJ7QMC2-F1
#
_cell.length_a   1.000
_cell.length_b   1.000
_cell.length_c   1.000
_cell.angle_alpha   90.00
_cell.angle_beta   90.00
_cell.angle_gamma   90.00
#
_symmetry.space_group_name_H-M   'P 1'
#
loop_
_entity.id
_entity.type
_entity.pdbx_description
1 polymer ?
#
loop_
_entity_poly.entity_id
_entity_poly.type
_entity_poly.pdbx_seq_one_letter_code
_entity_poly.pdbx_strand_id
1 'polypeptide(L)'
;MVKWISKTKTSVRWLNRAQNISILTVCDTTTGACVTRHEESSELWLSKQNQEPVFSKDGNRFFLTVPVKQGGRGEFHHIAMFTTQFRADQNEVRHLTSGNWEVTKIIAYDENTDNLYFLSTEGSPRRRQLFSVKTVGLFPRRCLTCELNKAHCLYFDADISPTNQHIILHCKGPGAPTVILHSLNNS
;
A
#
# COMPACT_ATOMS: atom_id res chain seq x y z
N MET A 1 7.98 4.46 12.22
CA MET A 1 7.66 3.01 12.30
C MET A 1 8.86 2.17 11.89
N VAL A 2 8.87 0.88 12.25
CA VAL A 2 9.91 -0.09 11.86
C VAL A 2 9.25 -1.38 11.39
N LYS A 3 9.74 -1.99 10.31
CA LYS A 3 9.23 -3.25 9.75
C LYS A 3 10.34 -4.12 9.19
N TRP A 4 10.28 -5.43 9.43
CA TRP A 4 11.18 -6.39 8.81
C TRP A 4 10.84 -6.61 7.34
N ILE A 5 11.88 -6.60 6.49
CA ILE A 5 11.78 -6.90 5.05
C ILE A 5 12.25 -8.33 4.80
N SER A 6 13.38 -8.69 5.41
CA SER A 6 13.99 -10.02 5.35
C SER A 6 14.55 -10.39 6.72
N LYS A 7 15.24 -11.53 6.83
CA LYS A 7 15.92 -11.94 8.08
C LYS A 7 17.03 -10.97 8.52
N THR A 8 17.58 -10.18 7.59
CA THR A 8 18.71 -9.28 7.85
C THR A 8 18.40 -7.82 7.60
N LYS A 9 17.33 -7.49 6.85
CA LYS A 9 17.00 -6.11 6.48
C LYS A 9 15.71 -5.63 7.14
N THR A 10 15.76 -4.40 7.66
CA THR A 10 14.61 -3.69 8.24
C THR A 10 14.38 -2.36 7.55
N SER A 11 13.11 -2.01 7.32
CA SER A 11 12.71 -0.66 6.96
C SER A 11 12.46 0.17 8.21
N VAL A 12 13.02 1.39 8.25
CA VAL A 12 12.83 2.35 9.34
C VAL A 12 12.38 3.67 8.73
N ARG A 13 11.26 4.22 9.23
CA ARG A 13 10.87 5.60 8.92
C ARG A 13 11.21 6.52 10.08
N TRP A 14 12.02 7.51 9.77
CA TRP A 14 12.39 8.62 10.63
C TRP A 14 11.46 9.78 10.35
N LEU A 15 11.03 10.46 11.41
CA LEU A 15 10.21 11.66 11.32
C LEU A 15 10.87 12.71 12.20
N ASN A 16 11.11 13.90 11.64
CA ASN A 16 11.65 14.98 12.43
C ASN A 16 10.64 15.49 13.47
N ARG A 17 11.10 16.21 14.50
CA ARG A 17 10.23 16.71 15.59
C ARG A 17 9.09 17.60 15.10
N ALA A 18 9.31 18.39 14.05
CA ALA A 18 8.30 19.26 13.44
C ALA A 18 7.29 18.49 12.57
N GLN A 19 7.52 17.20 12.34
CA GLN A 19 6.66 16.30 11.55
C GLN A 19 6.45 16.73 10.09
N ASN A 20 7.42 17.41 9.49
CA ASN A 20 7.35 17.94 8.13
C ASN A 20 8.43 17.37 7.19
N ILE A 21 9.35 16.55 7.71
CA ILE A 21 10.35 15.80 6.94
C ILE A 21 10.35 14.34 7.42
N SER A 22 10.18 13.40 6.48
CA SER A 22 10.20 11.96 6.71
C SER A 22 11.23 11.31 5.81
N ILE A 23 12.06 10.44 6.39
CA ILE A 23 13.05 9.66 5.67
C ILE A 23 12.75 8.18 5.90
N LEU A 24 12.55 7.43 4.83
CA LEU A 24 12.47 5.98 4.85
C LEU A 24 13.84 5.39 4.51
N THR A 25 14.43 4.67 5.46
CA THR A 25 15.68 3.94 5.26
C THR A 25 15.44 2.43 5.24
N VAL A 26 16.37 1.73 4.60
CA VAL A 26 16.52 0.27 4.73
C VAL A 26 17.89 0.02 5.36
N CYS A 27 17.88 -0.63 6.51
CA CYS A 27 19.07 -0.93 7.29
C CYS A 27 19.36 -2.43 7.27
N ASP A 28 20.62 -2.80 7.09
CA ASP A 28 21.11 -4.15 7.29
C ASP A 28 21.52 -4.32 8.76
N THR A 29 20.87 -5.25 9.45
CA THR A 29 21.06 -5.51 10.88
C THR A 29 22.37 -6.22 11.20
N THR A 30 23.02 -6.84 10.20
CA THR A 30 24.30 -7.53 10.40
C THR A 30 25.49 -6.57 10.38
N THR A 31 25.38 -5.46 9.64
CA THR A 31 26.45 -4.45 9.50
C THR A 31 26.10 -3.10 10.13
N GLY A 32 24.83 -2.83 10.38
CA GLY A 32 24.32 -1.51 10.79
C GLY A 32 24.23 -0.49 9.64
N ALA A 33 24.56 -0.88 8.41
CA ALA A 33 24.52 0.03 7.26
C ALA A 33 23.07 0.37 6.88
N CYS A 34 22.75 1.67 6.82
CA CYS A 34 21.44 2.17 6.42
C CYS A 34 21.53 2.95 5.11
N VAL A 35 20.60 2.66 4.19
CA VAL A 35 20.47 3.35 2.90
C VAL A 35 19.13 4.05 2.84
N THR A 36 19.13 5.34 2.50
CA THR A 36 17.90 6.11 2.25
C THR A 36 17.20 5.59 1.00
N ARG A 37 15.89 5.31 1.10
CA ARG A 37 15.06 4.83 0.00
C ARG A 37 14.02 5.83 -0.45
N HIS A 38 13.52 6.67 0.44
CA HIS A 38 12.54 7.68 0.09
C HIS A 38 12.58 8.82 1.10
N GLU A 39 12.46 10.04 0.61
CA GLU A 39 12.33 11.24 1.40
C GLU A 39 11.03 11.95 1.02
N GLU A 40 10.33 12.45 2.02
CA GLU A 40 9.04 13.14 1.88
C GLU A 40 9.08 14.40 2.73
N SER A 41 8.63 15.52 2.16
CA SER A 41 8.53 16.80 2.86
C SER A 41 7.16 17.44 2.64
N SER A 42 6.74 18.28 3.59
CA SER A 42 5.50 19.04 3.51
C SER A 42 5.70 20.44 4.08
N GLU A 43 5.00 21.43 3.53
CA GLU A 43 4.94 22.78 4.10
C GLU A 43 4.07 22.84 5.36
N LEU A 44 3.22 21.83 5.59
CA LEU A 44 2.34 21.70 6.74
C LEU A 44 2.88 20.60 7.68
N TRP A 45 2.24 19.44 7.65
CA TRP A 45 2.66 18.23 8.36
C TRP A 45 2.54 17.03 7.43
N LEU A 46 3.29 15.97 7.75
CA LEU A 46 3.26 14.71 7.04
C LEU A 46 2.19 13.78 7.62
N SER A 47 1.45 13.11 6.74
CA SER A 47 0.36 12.22 7.11
C SER A 47 0.75 10.75 6.99
N LYS A 48 -0.03 9.83 7.57
CA LYS A 48 0.16 8.36 7.48
C LYS A 48 1.59 7.87 7.83
N GLN A 49 2.24 8.50 8.82
CA GLN A 49 3.60 8.17 9.25
C GLN A 49 3.76 6.80 9.96
N ASN A 50 2.69 6.00 10.04
CA ASN A 50 2.71 4.60 10.49
C ASN A 50 2.47 3.59 9.34
N GLN A 51 2.29 4.05 8.09
CA GLN A 51 2.13 3.19 6.92
C GLN A 51 3.33 2.26 6.67
N GLU A 52 3.09 0.97 6.76
CA GLU A 52 4.11 -0.01 6.43
C GLU A 52 4.34 -0.14 4.91
N PRO A 53 5.60 -0.09 4.43
CA PRO A 53 5.92 -0.47 3.07
C PRO A 53 5.66 -1.96 2.84
N VAL A 54 5.30 -2.28 1.59
CA VAL A 54 5.31 -3.66 1.08
C VAL A 54 6.48 -3.78 0.12
N PHE A 55 7.34 -4.76 0.32
CA PHE A 55 8.53 -5.00 -0.50
C PHE A 55 8.34 -6.23 -1.37
N SER A 56 9.01 -6.26 -2.52
CA SER A 56 9.28 -7.50 -3.22
C SER A 56 10.29 -8.36 -2.44
N LYS A 57 10.30 -9.67 -2.68
CA LYS A 57 11.18 -10.66 -2.02
C LYS A 57 12.66 -10.34 -2.22
N ASP A 58 13.02 -9.81 -3.39
CA ASP A 58 14.38 -9.36 -3.71
C ASP A 58 14.71 -7.98 -3.09
N GLY A 59 13.72 -7.25 -2.59
CA GLY A 59 13.85 -5.91 -2.03
C GLY A 59 14.12 -4.81 -3.07
N ASN A 60 14.07 -5.12 -4.37
CA ASN A 60 14.32 -4.14 -5.43
C ASN A 60 13.14 -3.21 -5.64
N ARG A 61 11.92 -3.69 -5.40
CA ARG A 61 10.70 -2.90 -5.49
C ARG A 61 10.07 -2.74 -4.13
N PHE A 62 9.47 -1.60 -3.88
CA PHE A 62 8.57 -1.42 -2.75
C PHE A 62 7.41 -0.50 -3.09
N PHE A 63 6.33 -0.64 -2.32
CA PHE A 63 5.08 0.05 -2.51
C PHE A 63 4.73 0.85 -1.26
N LEU A 64 4.32 2.10 -1.48
CA LEU A 64 3.79 3.00 -0.46
C LEU A 64 2.59 3.72 -1.04
N THR A 65 1.68 4.16 -0.18
CA THR A 65 0.79 5.27 -0.54
C THR A 65 1.52 6.59 -0.27
N VAL A 66 1.43 7.50 -1.22
CA VAL A 66 2.00 8.86 -1.18
C VAL A 66 0.94 9.86 -1.65
N PRO A 67 0.97 11.12 -1.18
CA PRO A 67 0.09 12.15 -1.70
C PRO A 67 0.40 12.44 -3.17
N VAL A 68 -0.64 12.46 -4.01
CA VAL A 68 -0.55 12.83 -5.43
C VAL A 68 -1.57 13.91 -5.74
N LYS A 69 -1.14 14.99 -6.39
CA LYS A 69 -2.03 16.08 -6.85
C LYS A 69 -3.06 15.56 -7.85
N GLN A 70 -4.33 15.78 -7.56
CA GLN A 70 -5.48 15.42 -8.41
C GLN A 70 -6.15 16.69 -8.96
N GLY A 71 -5.34 17.58 -9.54
CA GLY A 71 -5.78 18.88 -10.05
C GLY A 71 -6.25 19.82 -8.94
N GLY A 72 -7.31 20.59 -9.21
CA GLY A 72 -7.84 21.60 -8.27
C GLY A 72 -8.56 21.04 -7.03
N ARG A 73 -8.67 19.72 -6.89
CA ARG A 73 -9.34 19.07 -5.75
C ARG A 73 -8.40 18.70 -4.61
N GLY A 74 -7.12 19.08 -4.72
CA GLY A 74 -6.10 18.79 -3.73
C GLY A 74 -5.38 17.47 -3.98
N GLU A 75 -4.88 16.88 -2.91
CA GLU A 75 -4.01 15.70 -2.94
C GLU A 75 -4.70 14.51 -2.28
N PHE A 76 -4.50 13.34 -2.87
CA PHE A 76 -5.03 12.08 -2.35
C PHE A 76 -3.93 11.05 -2.27
N HIS A 77 -3.99 10.17 -1.27
CA HIS A 77 -3.03 9.09 -1.13
C HIS A 77 -3.26 8.03 -2.19
N HIS A 78 -2.24 7.80 -3.00
CA HIS A 78 -2.24 6.81 -4.06
C HIS A 78 -0.99 5.95 -4.00
N ILE A 79 -1.10 4.73 -4.53
CA ILE A 79 0.02 3.78 -4.55
C ILE A 79 1.08 4.27 -5.52
N ALA A 80 2.29 4.41 -5.01
CA ALA A 80 3.52 4.55 -5.77
C ALA A 80 4.35 3.28 -5.64
N MET A 81 4.85 2.81 -6.78
CA MET A 81 5.87 1.77 -6.89
C MET A 81 7.23 2.44 -7.03
N PHE A 82 8.14 2.09 -6.14
CA PHE A 82 9.52 2.54 -6.15
C PHE A 82 10.41 1.40 -6.60
N THR A 83 11.22 1.60 -7.62
CA THR A 83 12.19 0.61 -8.11
C THR A 83 13.60 1.11 -7.84
N THR A 84 14.38 0.30 -7.12
CA THR A 84 15.79 0.54 -6.87
C THR A 84 16.57 0.46 -8.17
N GLN A 85 17.25 1.53 -8.54
CA GLN A 85 18.17 1.54 -9.66
C GLN A 85 19.60 1.34 -9.15
N PHE A 86 20.35 0.40 -9.73
CA PHE A 86 21.73 0.09 -9.33
C PHE A 86 22.73 1.24 -9.61
N ARG A 87 22.36 2.24 -10.41
CA ARG A 87 23.26 3.30 -10.90
C ARG A 87 22.81 4.73 -10.58
N ALA A 88 21.69 4.89 -9.88
CA ALA A 88 21.15 6.22 -9.56
C ALA A 88 20.92 6.34 -8.06
N ASP A 89 21.21 7.52 -7.52
CA ASP A 89 20.98 7.87 -6.11
C ASP A 89 19.48 8.00 -5.77
N GLN A 90 18.60 7.84 -6.77
CA GLN A 90 17.16 7.98 -6.63
C GLN A 90 16.42 6.79 -7.24
N ASN A 91 15.33 6.39 -6.58
CA ASN A 91 14.44 5.33 -7.07
C ASN A 91 13.57 5.83 -8.21
N GLU A 92 13.30 4.97 -9.19
CA GLU A 92 12.27 5.23 -10.19
C GLU A 92 10.89 5.10 -9.54
N VAL A 93 10.05 6.13 -9.68
CA VAL A 93 8.72 6.18 -9.07
C VAL A 93 7.65 6.08 -10.16
N ARG A 94 6.71 5.14 -10.00
CA ARG A 94 5.53 5.00 -10.85
C ARG A 94 4.25 4.98 -10.02
N HIS A 95 3.31 5.85 -10.33
CA HIS A 95 2.00 5.87 -9.67
C HIS A 95 1.08 4.81 -10.29
N LEU A 96 0.61 3.85 -9.49
CA LEU A 96 -0.25 2.76 -9.95
C LEU A 96 -1.75 3.11 -9.87
N THR A 97 -2.09 4.14 -9.09
CA THR A 97 -3.48 4.56 -8.88
C THR A 97 -3.61 6.08 -8.97
N SER A 98 -4.80 6.55 -9.33
CA SER A 98 -5.14 7.97 -9.40
C SER A 98 -6.65 8.16 -9.34
N GLY A 99 -7.08 9.36 -8.94
CA GLY A 99 -8.48 9.79 -8.91
C GLY A 99 -8.83 10.56 -7.64
N ASN A 100 -10.06 11.08 -7.57
CA ASN A 100 -10.53 11.85 -6.41
C ASN A 100 -11.00 10.93 -5.26
N TRP A 101 -10.12 10.08 -4.76
CA TRP A 101 -10.37 9.10 -3.71
C TRP A 101 -9.03 8.61 -3.12
N GLU A 102 -9.04 8.01 -1.94
CA GLU A 102 -7.80 7.57 -1.28
C GLU A 102 -7.61 6.07 -1.23
N VAL A 103 -6.35 5.65 -1.36
CA VAL A 103 -5.86 4.36 -0.86
C VAL A 103 -5.62 4.49 0.64
N THR A 104 -6.28 3.64 1.41
CA THR A 104 -6.26 3.68 2.88
C THR A 104 -5.23 2.73 3.48
N LYS A 105 -5.02 1.56 2.87
CA LYS A 105 -4.06 0.54 3.33
C LYS A 105 -3.65 -0.34 2.15
N ILE A 106 -2.37 -0.64 2.01
CA ILE A 106 -1.87 -1.71 1.13
C ILE A 106 -1.89 -3.00 1.94
N ILE A 107 -2.50 -4.05 1.41
CA ILE A 107 -2.68 -5.34 2.09
C ILE A 107 -1.51 -6.28 1.79
N ALA A 108 -1.22 -6.52 0.51
CA ALA A 108 -0.09 -7.33 0.08
C ALA A 108 0.25 -7.15 -1.39
N TYR A 109 1.42 -7.66 -1.75
CA TYR A 109 1.89 -7.83 -3.11
C TYR A 109 2.04 -9.33 -3.40
N ASP A 110 1.42 -9.78 -4.49
CA ASP A 110 1.65 -11.10 -5.07
C ASP A 110 2.53 -10.98 -6.31
N GLU A 111 3.79 -11.37 -6.15
CA GLU A 111 4.80 -11.39 -7.22
C GLU A 111 4.49 -12.41 -8.32
N ASN A 112 3.79 -13.50 -8.00
CA ASN A 112 3.54 -14.54 -9.00
C ASN A 112 2.54 -14.05 -10.07
N THR A 113 1.62 -13.17 -9.66
CA THR A 113 0.57 -12.64 -10.52
C THR A 113 0.70 -11.14 -10.79
N ASP A 114 1.76 -10.48 -10.30
CA ASP A 114 1.96 -9.03 -10.37
C ASP A 114 0.75 -8.24 -9.85
N ASN A 115 0.07 -8.73 -8.81
CA ASN A 115 -1.11 -8.08 -8.24
C ASN A 115 -0.77 -7.45 -6.89
N LEU A 116 -1.15 -6.19 -6.71
CA LEU A 116 -1.12 -5.50 -5.44
C LEU A 116 -2.55 -5.34 -4.91
N TYR A 117 -2.80 -5.79 -3.69
CA TYR A 117 -4.10 -5.72 -3.02
C TYR A 117 -4.13 -4.53 -2.05
N PHE A 118 -5.22 -3.76 -2.06
CA PHE A 118 -5.34 -2.55 -1.24
C PHE A 118 -6.79 -2.19 -0.92
N LEU A 119 -6.99 -1.45 0.17
CA LEU A 119 -8.28 -0.88 0.55
C LEU A 119 -8.38 0.56 0.03
N SER A 120 -9.49 0.92 -0.59
CA SER A 120 -9.72 2.29 -1.07
C SER A 120 -11.13 2.80 -0.81
N THR A 121 -11.28 4.12 -0.96
CA THR A 121 -12.56 4.82 -0.98
C THR A 121 -13.05 5.10 -2.41
N GLU A 122 -12.53 4.38 -3.41
CA GLU A 122 -12.95 4.53 -4.81
C GLU A 122 -14.46 4.25 -4.93
N GLY A 123 -15.16 5.10 -5.67
CA GLY A 123 -16.62 5.08 -5.81
C GLY A 123 -17.40 5.76 -4.69
N SER A 124 -16.95 5.72 -3.42
CA SER A 124 -17.59 6.48 -2.35
C SER A 124 -16.67 6.71 -1.13
N PRO A 125 -16.55 7.95 -0.62
CA PRO A 125 -15.75 8.27 0.57
C PRO A 125 -16.24 7.59 1.86
N ARG A 126 -17.51 7.16 1.89
CA ARG A 126 -18.10 6.47 3.04
C ARG A 126 -17.81 4.97 3.06
N ARG A 127 -17.33 4.42 1.94
CA ARG A 127 -17.12 2.98 1.75
C ARG A 127 -15.63 2.66 1.78
N ARG A 128 -15.30 1.47 2.27
CA ARG A 128 -13.95 0.88 2.18
C ARG A 128 -14.12 -0.44 1.47
N GLN A 129 -13.50 -0.57 0.31
CA GLN A 129 -13.60 -1.76 -0.52
C GLN A 129 -12.18 -2.28 -0.82
N LEU A 130 -12.07 -3.59 -0.99
CA LEU A 130 -10.83 -4.23 -1.39
C LEU A 130 -10.72 -4.22 -2.92
N PHE A 131 -9.57 -3.77 -3.40
CA PHE A 131 -9.20 -3.72 -4.80
C PHE A 131 -7.89 -4.48 -5.04
N SER A 132 -7.69 -4.86 -6.29
CA SER A 132 -6.40 -5.30 -6.82
C SER A 132 -5.98 -4.39 -7.98
N VAL A 133 -4.69 -4.10 -8.10
CA VAL A 133 -4.10 -3.42 -9.26
C VAL A 133 -2.91 -4.22 -9.77
N LYS A 134 -2.77 -4.32 -11.10
CA LYS A 134 -1.55 -4.89 -11.69
C LYS A 134 -0.37 -3.94 -11.50
N THR A 135 0.80 -4.47 -11.15
CA THR A 135 2.03 -3.69 -10.99
C THR A 135 2.81 -3.52 -12.30
N VAL A 136 2.41 -4.24 -13.35
CA VAL A 136 3.00 -4.21 -14.69
C VAL A 136 1.95 -3.86 -15.75
N GLY A 137 2.40 -3.34 -16.89
CA GLY A 137 1.52 -2.98 -18.01
C GLY A 137 0.72 -1.70 -17.74
N LEU A 138 -0.58 -1.71 -18.08
CA LEU A 138 -1.49 -0.55 -17.97
C LEU A 138 -2.10 -0.38 -16.57
N PHE A 139 -1.65 -1.15 -15.59
CA PHE A 139 -2.14 -1.11 -14.20
C PHE A 139 -3.67 -1.20 -14.07
N PRO A 140 -4.36 -2.15 -14.75
CA PRO A 140 -5.80 -2.31 -14.58
C PRO A 140 -6.16 -2.56 -13.12
N ARG A 141 -7.17 -1.85 -12.65
CA ARG A 141 -7.73 -1.95 -11.29
C ARG A 141 -9.02 -2.75 -11.32
N ARG A 142 -9.20 -3.64 -10.35
CA ARG A 142 -10.42 -4.44 -10.17
C ARG A 142 -10.88 -4.35 -8.72
N CYS A 143 -12.17 -4.09 -8.53
CA CYS A 143 -12.78 -4.21 -7.21
C CYS A 143 -13.13 -5.67 -6.91
N LEU A 144 -12.66 -6.18 -5.78
CA LEU A 144 -12.90 -7.56 -5.36
C LEU A 144 -14.16 -7.70 -4.51
N THR A 145 -14.50 -6.66 -3.74
CA THR A 145 -15.64 -6.68 -2.80
C THR A 145 -16.87 -5.90 -3.25
N CYS A 146 -16.80 -5.17 -4.37
CA CYS A 146 -17.93 -4.35 -4.84
C CYS A 146 -19.18 -5.16 -5.18
N GLU A 147 -19.01 -6.40 -5.63
CA GLU A 147 -20.11 -7.31 -5.96
C GLU A 147 -20.47 -8.26 -4.80
N LEU A 148 -19.65 -8.30 -3.75
CA LEU A 148 -19.87 -9.14 -2.57
C LEU A 148 -20.91 -8.48 -1.65
N ASN A 149 -22.08 -9.10 -1.53
CA ASN A 149 -23.09 -8.79 -0.52
C ASN A 149 -23.45 -7.28 -0.40
N LYS A 150 -23.71 -6.65 -1.57
CA LYS A 150 -23.89 -5.19 -1.76
C LYS A 150 -24.81 -4.49 -0.76
N ALA A 151 -25.83 -5.18 -0.26
CA ALA A 151 -26.81 -4.60 0.67
C ALA A 151 -26.30 -4.53 2.12
N HIS A 152 -25.44 -5.46 2.53
CA HIS A 152 -25.08 -5.64 3.94
C HIS A 152 -23.65 -5.23 4.27
N CYS A 153 -22.75 -5.17 3.27
CA CYS A 153 -21.36 -4.79 3.51
C CYS A 153 -20.80 -3.75 2.55
N LEU A 154 -20.42 -2.60 3.09
CA LEU A 154 -19.81 -1.50 2.36
C LEU A 154 -18.49 -1.02 2.97
N TYR A 155 -18.12 -1.52 4.15
CA TYR A 155 -16.90 -1.18 4.86
C TYR A 155 -16.12 -2.46 5.17
N PHE A 156 -15.07 -2.70 4.42
CA PHE A 156 -14.20 -3.86 4.58
C PHE A 156 -12.86 -3.48 5.21
N ASP A 157 -12.32 -4.42 5.97
CA ASP A 157 -10.90 -4.58 6.23
C ASP A 157 -10.47 -5.98 5.75
N ALA A 158 -9.17 -6.21 5.58
CA ALA A 158 -8.70 -7.47 5.05
C ALA A 158 -7.32 -7.88 5.56
N ASP A 159 -7.14 -9.18 5.72
CA ASP A 159 -5.86 -9.83 6.00
C ASP A 159 -5.65 -10.95 4.98
N ILE A 160 -4.45 -11.04 4.42
CA ILE A 160 -4.12 -12.04 3.39
C ILE A 160 -3.18 -13.09 3.98
N SER A 161 -3.35 -14.34 3.54
CA SER A 161 -2.46 -15.43 3.92
C SER A 161 -1.02 -15.15 3.49
N PRO A 162 0.01 -15.64 4.20
CA PRO A 162 1.41 -15.44 3.81
C PRO A 162 1.76 -15.95 2.40
N THR A 163 0.97 -16.89 1.87
CA THR A 163 1.13 -17.45 0.51
C THR A 163 0.34 -16.68 -0.55
N ASN A 164 -0.39 -15.63 -0.18
CA ASN A 164 -1.31 -14.87 -1.04
C ASN A 164 -2.43 -15.71 -1.69
N GLN A 165 -2.75 -16.89 -1.14
CA GLN A 165 -3.77 -17.79 -1.71
C GLN A 165 -5.17 -17.57 -1.15
N HIS A 166 -5.26 -17.09 0.09
CA HIS A 166 -6.52 -16.87 0.78
C HIS A 166 -6.55 -15.47 1.38
N ILE A 167 -7.76 -14.93 1.51
CA ILE A 167 -8.01 -13.63 2.12
C ILE A 167 -9.15 -13.73 3.14
N ILE A 168 -8.92 -13.15 4.31
CA ILE A 168 -9.94 -12.94 5.32
C ILE A 168 -10.47 -11.52 5.12
N LEU A 169 -11.76 -11.42 4.84
CA LEU A 169 -12.49 -10.16 4.69
C LEU A 169 -13.28 -9.92 5.96
N HIS A 170 -13.02 -8.80 6.62
CA HIS A 170 -13.77 -8.34 7.78
C HIS A 170 -14.79 -7.32 7.32
N CYS A 171 -16.05 -7.73 7.22
CA CYS A 171 -17.15 -6.81 7.05
C CYS A 171 -17.41 -6.06 8.36
N LYS A 172 -17.26 -4.73 8.35
CA LYS A 172 -17.46 -3.88 9.53
C LYS A 172 -18.76 -3.05 9.46
N GLY A 173 -19.55 -3.23 8.41
CA GLY A 173 -20.85 -2.57 8.25
C GLY A 173 -21.24 -2.32 6.79
N PRO A 174 -22.46 -1.80 6.55
CA PRO A 174 -23.40 -1.27 7.53
C PRO A 174 -24.23 -2.32 8.29
N GLY A 175 -24.30 -3.57 7.82
CA GLY A 175 -24.95 -4.66 8.54
C GLY A 175 -24.18 -5.10 9.79
N ALA A 176 -24.67 -6.13 10.46
CA ALA A 176 -23.94 -6.76 11.56
C ALA A 176 -22.55 -7.22 11.05
N PRO A 177 -21.46 -6.93 11.78
CA PRO A 177 -20.12 -7.33 11.35
C PRO A 177 -19.98 -8.84 11.14
N THR A 178 -19.33 -9.24 10.05
CA THR A 178 -19.09 -10.65 9.69
C THR A 178 -17.69 -10.84 9.16
N VAL A 179 -17.13 -12.03 9.36
CA VAL A 179 -15.83 -12.42 8.80
C VAL A 179 -16.06 -13.46 7.70
N ILE A 180 -15.42 -13.26 6.55
CA ILE A 180 -15.56 -14.11 5.37
C ILE A 180 -14.17 -14.57 4.95
N LEU A 181 -13.95 -15.88 4.80
CA LEU A 181 -12.74 -16.44 4.20
C LEU A 181 -12.99 -16.69 2.71
N HIS A 182 -12.11 -16.19 1.85
CA HIS A 182 -12.20 -16.33 0.40
C HIS A 182 -10.88 -16.85 -0.19
N SER A 183 -10.97 -17.75 -1.18
CA SER A 183 -9.82 -18.18 -1.98
C SER A 183 -9.55 -17.17 -3.10
N LEU A 184 -8.31 -16.73 -3.23
CA LEU A 184 -7.86 -15.91 -4.37
C LEU A 184 -7.50 -16.78 -5.59
N ASN A 185 -7.23 -18.07 -5.35
CA ASN A 185 -7.03 -19.08 -6.38
C ASN A 185 -8.38 -19.72 -6.74
N ASN A 186 -9.18 -19.04 -7.55
CA ASN A 186 -10.18 -19.71 -8.37
C ASN A 186 -9.71 -19.64 -9.82
N SER A 187 -8.88 -20.61 -10.19
CA SER A 187 -8.76 -21.07 -11.58
C SER A 187 -10.00 -21.87 -11.92
#